data_AF-A0A176W4Q5-F1
#
_entry.id   AF-A0A176W4Q5-F1
#
_cell.length_a   1.000
_cell.length_b   1.000
_cell.length_c   1.000
_cell.angle_alpha   90.00
_cell.angle_beta   90.00
_cell.angle_gamma   90.00
#
_symmetry.space_group_name_H-M   'P 1'
#
loop_
_entity.id
_entity.type
_entity.pdbx_description
1 polymer ?
#
loop_
_entity_poly.entity_id
_entity_poly.type
_entity_poly.pdbx_seq_one_letter_code
_entity_poly.pdbx_strand_id
1 'polypeptide(L)'
;MDKVVKLKRFRPAFERGTVSEHQFLELQAETHRLKKEIANRDDQHKMLVVKLHRAQEAAKKNLRATVEQALVVSKDKNAVMAMFLQQNNAEEMVKKLKMQLMILQEENKELRNRTIDQLTDGPDCSKSPSDARLEIVSHVVRPTSSQTKRSGRHKQQDDQNDHMAEAGTNGACIAVMQSPPKVPVCKLQELPEVHFVEEAPASIQVTAQLMKTSEDLERMKKKYDRTCEELHQLKLNHSKCLQKLQDTYSELNQERKLRLELEIEKKQISGELIAAEHLRSNLQQLRHQNLQLENENAELLNAALNVPRTNFAEIKSLREQLVEELKQRNLAVANVTKLTTQLEDCKRDLARLAVVEANWQYLKTELEVANKSVATGKLQQGGIKRPMDLKMDIGFGG
;
A
#
# COMPACT_ATOMS: atom_id res chain seq x y z
N MET A 1 -65.21 -17.34 4.64
CA MET A 1 -65.74 -16.18 3.88
C MET A 1 -64.63 -15.68 2.97
N ASP A 2 -64.35 -16.41 1.88
CA ASP A 2 -63.31 -16.02 0.93
C ASP A 2 -63.96 -15.33 -0.27
N LYS A 3 -63.82 -14.01 -0.31
CA LYS A 3 -64.27 -13.19 -1.43
C LYS A 3 -63.36 -13.48 -2.62
N VAL A 4 -63.84 -14.31 -3.54
CA VAL A 4 -63.29 -14.47 -4.88
C VAL A 4 -63.46 -13.14 -5.62
N VAL A 5 -62.44 -12.30 -5.58
CA VAL A 5 -62.34 -11.11 -6.42
C VAL A 5 -62.14 -11.58 -7.85
N LYS A 6 -63.25 -11.63 -8.61
CA LYS A 6 -63.23 -11.82 -10.07
C LYS A 6 -62.48 -10.64 -10.68
N LEU A 7 -61.20 -10.81 -10.97
CA LEU A 7 -60.45 -9.93 -11.86
C LEU A 7 -61.08 -10.00 -13.24
N LYS A 8 -61.93 -9.01 -13.55
CA LYS A 8 -62.36 -8.68 -14.91
C LYS A 8 -61.09 -8.53 -15.74
N ARG A 9 -60.90 -9.44 -16.70
CA ARG A 9 -59.87 -9.33 -17.74
C ARG A 9 -60.15 -8.04 -18.51
N PHE A 10 -59.39 -7.00 -18.22
CA PHE A 10 -59.28 -5.82 -19.06
C PHE A 10 -58.69 -6.26 -20.41
N ARG A 11 -59.51 -6.33 -21.45
CA ARG A 11 -59.03 -6.30 -22.84
C ARG A 11 -58.75 -4.84 -23.18
N PRO A 12 -57.52 -4.47 -23.58
CA PRO A 12 -57.28 -3.15 -24.16
C PRO A 12 -57.98 -3.08 -25.51
N ALA A 13 -58.78 -2.04 -25.73
CA ALA A 13 -59.34 -1.72 -27.02
C ALA A 13 -58.22 -1.28 -27.96
N PHE A 14 -57.94 -2.11 -28.97
CA PHE A 14 -56.94 -1.87 -30.01
C PHE A 14 -57.59 -1.13 -31.18
N GLU A 15 -57.91 0.15 -31.01
CA GLU A 15 -58.35 0.99 -32.12
C GLU A 15 -57.73 2.38 -32.03
N ARG A 16 -56.56 2.51 -32.67
CA ARG A 16 -56.10 3.60 -33.58
C ARG A 16 -54.57 3.69 -33.52
N GLY A 17 -53.93 3.26 -34.61
CA GLY A 17 -52.48 3.41 -34.83
C GLY A 17 -51.65 2.12 -34.79
N THR A 18 -51.53 1.46 -35.95
CA THR A 18 -50.34 0.73 -36.44
C THR A 18 -49.67 -0.38 -35.60
N VAL A 19 -50.39 -1.21 -34.82
CA VAL A 19 -49.85 -2.52 -34.38
C VAL A 19 -50.95 -3.58 -34.44
N SER A 20 -50.73 -4.67 -35.16
CA SER A 20 -51.72 -5.75 -35.33
C SER A 20 -51.86 -6.60 -34.05
N GLU A 21 -53.02 -7.25 -33.85
CA GLU A 21 -53.25 -8.15 -32.70
C GLU A 21 -52.18 -9.28 -32.61
N HIS A 22 -51.69 -9.73 -33.76
CA HIS A 22 -50.55 -10.66 -33.86
C HIS A 22 -49.25 -10.07 -33.30
N GLN A 23 -48.93 -8.82 -33.66
CA GLN A 23 -47.74 -8.12 -33.16
C GLN A 23 -47.81 -7.86 -31.64
N PHE A 24 -49.01 -7.61 -31.09
CA PHE A 24 -49.18 -7.48 -29.64
C PHE A 24 -48.91 -8.80 -28.91
N LEU A 25 -49.41 -9.92 -29.43
CA LEU A 25 -49.16 -11.25 -28.87
C LEU A 25 -47.69 -11.67 -28.98
N GLU A 26 -47.02 -11.35 -30.09
CA GLU A 26 -45.57 -11.56 -30.28
C GLU A 26 -44.75 -10.72 -29.30
N LEU A 27 -45.09 -9.43 -29.11
CA LEU A 27 -44.42 -8.57 -28.14
C LEU A 27 -44.63 -9.05 -26.70
N GLN A 28 -45.82 -9.59 -26.37
CA GLN A 28 -46.08 -10.16 -25.07
C GLN A 28 -45.26 -11.45 -24.82
N ALA A 29 -45.17 -12.32 -25.82
CA ALA A 29 -44.35 -13.53 -25.78
C ALA A 29 -42.85 -13.19 -25.64
N GLU A 30 -42.37 -12.21 -26.41
CA GLU A 30 -40.97 -11.76 -26.35
C GLU A 30 -40.65 -11.08 -25.01
N THR A 31 -41.57 -10.28 -24.46
CA THR A 31 -41.39 -9.70 -23.11
C THR A 31 -41.29 -10.79 -22.04
N HIS A 32 -42.09 -11.84 -22.14
CA HIS A 32 -42.01 -12.98 -21.22
C HIS A 32 -40.70 -13.76 -21.40
N ARG A 33 -40.25 -13.95 -22.65
CA ARG A 33 -38.95 -14.58 -22.96
C ARG A 33 -37.78 -13.79 -22.37
N LEU A 34 -37.76 -12.47 -22.58
CA LEU A 34 -36.72 -11.58 -22.07
C LEU A 34 -36.71 -11.52 -20.54
N LYS A 35 -37.88 -11.51 -19.87
CA LYS A 35 -37.95 -11.60 -18.40
C LYS A 35 -37.33 -12.90 -17.87
N LYS A 36 -37.58 -14.03 -18.55
CA LYS A 36 -36.98 -15.33 -18.20
C LYS A 36 -35.47 -15.34 -18.43
N GLU A 37 -35.01 -14.70 -19.51
CA GLU A 37 -33.58 -14.56 -19.81
C GLU A 37 -32.86 -13.68 -18.78
N ILE A 38 -33.45 -12.56 -18.36
CA ILE A 38 -32.92 -11.69 -17.30
C ILE A 38 -32.81 -12.47 -15.98
N ALA A 39 -33.86 -13.18 -15.57
CA ALA A 39 -33.82 -14.00 -14.35
C ALA A 39 -32.71 -15.06 -14.38
N ASN A 40 -32.54 -15.74 -15.53
CA ASN A 40 -31.46 -16.72 -15.71
C ASN A 40 -30.07 -16.06 -15.62
N ARG A 41 -29.89 -14.86 -16.19
CA ARG A 41 -28.62 -14.12 -16.10
C ARG A 41 -28.33 -13.64 -14.67
N ASP A 42 -29.35 -13.21 -13.94
CA ASP A 42 -29.20 -12.82 -12.53
C ASP A 42 -28.77 -14.00 -11.66
N ASP A 43 -29.32 -15.18 -11.91
CA ASP A 43 -28.92 -16.39 -11.17
C ASP A 43 -27.51 -16.86 -11.55
N GLN A 44 -27.11 -16.71 -12.82
CA GLN A 44 -25.72 -16.91 -13.25
C GLN A 44 -24.77 -15.92 -12.57
N HIS A 45 -25.15 -14.65 -12.48
CA HIS A 45 -24.36 -13.61 -11.83
C HIS A 45 -24.20 -13.89 -10.32
N LYS A 46 -25.27 -14.24 -9.61
CA LYS A 46 -25.20 -14.67 -8.20
C LYS A 46 -24.24 -15.86 -8.03
N MET A 47 -24.30 -16.84 -8.92
CA MET A 47 -23.44 -18.02 -8.86
C MET A 47 -21.96 -17.66 -9.12
N LEU A 48 -21.68 -16.74 -10.04
CA LEU A 48 -20.33 -16.21 -10.28
C LEU A 48 -19.79 -15.44 -9.08
N VAL A 49 -20.60 -14.61 -8.43
CA VAL A 49 -20.22 -13.88 -7.21
C VAL A 49 -19.85 -14.85 -6.09
N VAL A 50 -20.63 -15.91 -5.88
CA VAL A 50 -20.31 -16.95 -4.89
C VAL A 50 -19.01 -17.68 -5.24
N LYS A 51 -18.78 -18.02 -6.51
CA LYS A 51 -17.53 -18.65 -6.96
C LYS A 51 -16.33 -17.73 -6.73
N LEU A 52 -16.45 -16.45 -7.05
CA LEU A 52 -15.40 -15.45 -6.85
C LEU A 52 -15.08 -15.31 -5.36
N HIS A 53 -16.09 -15.24 -4.51
CA HIS A 53 -15.89 -15.19 -3.06
C HIS A 53 -15.17 -16.45 -2.53
N ARG A 54 -15.56 -17.65 -2.98
CA ARG A 54 -14.88 -18.90 -2.60
C ARG A 54 -13.43 -18.93 -3.09
N ALA A 55 -13.16 -18.48 -4.32
CA ALA A 55 -11.81 -18.39 -4.86
C ALA A 55 -10.95 -17.39 -4.06
N GLN A 56 -11.53 -16.26 -3.65
CA GLN A 56 -10.85 -15.28 -2.81
C GLN A 56 -10.48 -15.83 -1.43
N GLU A 57 -11.39 -16.57 -0.78
CA GLU A 57 -11.10 -17.21 0.51
C GLU A 57 -10.06 -18.33 0.38
N ALA A 58 -10.08 -19.10 -0.72
CA ALA A 58 -9.05 -20.08 -1.02
C ALA A 58 -7.66 -19.43 -1.22
N ALA A 59 -7.60 -18.31 -1.97
CA ALA A 59 -6.38 -17.54 -2.17
C ALA A 59 -5.82 -16.99 -0.85
N LYS A 60 -6.69 -16.43 0.02
CA LYS A 60 -6.29 -15.99 1.36
C LYS A 60 -5.73 -17.13 2.20
N LYS A 61 -6.35 -18.31 2.16
CA LYS A 61 -5.88 -19.50 2.88
C LYS A 61 -4.51 -19.95 2.37
N ASN A 62 -4.29 -19.96 1.07
CA ASN A 62 -3.00 -20.29 0.47
C ASN A 62 -1.91 -19.27 0.83
N LEU A 63 -2.25 -17.98 0.85
CA LEU A 63 -1.31 -16.93 1.29
C LEU A 63 -0.91 -17.14 2.76
N ARG A 64 -1.86 -17.42 3.65
CA ARG A 64 -1.57 -17.74 5.05
C ARG A 64 -0.67 -18.97 5.19
N ALA A 65 -0.96 -20.04 4.46
CA ALA A 65 -0.14 -21.25 4.47
C ALA A 65 1.29 -20.99 3.94
N THR A 66 1.43 -20.15 2.90
CA THR A 66 2.74 -19.76 2.35
C THR A 66 3.53 -18.92 3.34
N VAL A 67 2.88 -17.99 4.04
CA VAL A 67 3.48 -17.20 5.11
C VAL A 67 3.87 -18.06 6.32
N GLU A 68 3.03 -19.01 6.72
CA GLU A 68 3.34 -20.00 7.77
C GLU A 68 4.52 -20.91 7.39
N GLN A 69 4.62 -21.32 6.13
CA GLN A 69 5.74 -22.13 5.66
C GLN A 69 7.04 -21.31 5.57
N ALA A 70 6.95 -20.03 5.18
CA ALA A 70 8.08 -19.10 5.24
C ALA A 70 8.53 -18.80 6.69
N LEU A 71 7.60 -18.78 7.66
CA LEU A 71 7.87 -18.67 9.10
C LEU A 71 8.68 -19.86 9.64
N VAL A 72 8.47 -21.07 9.12
CA VAL A 72 9.18 -22.29 9.55
C VAL A 72 10.60 -22.37 8.98
N VAL A 73 10.84 -21.79 7.80
CA VAL A 73 12.12 -21.90 7.07
C VAL A 73 13.07 -20.70 7.33
N SER A 74 12.55 -19.57 7.83
CA SER A 74 13.34 -18.35 8.08
C SER A 74 14.10 -18.37 9.42
N LYS A 75 15.40 -18.03 9.39
CA LYS A 75 16.22 -17.79 10.61
C LYS A 75 15.92 -16.46 11.30
N ASP A 76 15.19 -15.55 10.65
CA ASP A 76 14.90 -14.19 11.13
C ASP A 76 13.43 -14.03 11.55
N LYS A 77 13.08 -14.67 12.67
CA LYS A 77 11.72 -14.64 13.25
C LYS A 77 11.20 -13.23 13.50
N ASN A 78 12.10 -12.26 13.74
CA ASN A 78 11.74 -10.87 14.05
C ASN A 78 11.21 -10.11 12.83
N ALA A 79 11.78 -10.32 11.64
CA ALA A 79 11.33 -9.66 10.41
C ALA A 79 9.93 -10.17 10.00
N VAL A 80 9.70 -11.47 10.15
CA VAL A 80 8.41 -12.07 9.79
C VAL A 80 7.33 -11.73 10.82
N MET A 81 7.67 -11.65 12.12
CA MET A 81 6.75 -11.15 13.14
C MET A 81 6.40 -9.67 12.91
N ALA A 82 7.36 -8.84 12.48
CA ALA A 82 7.12 -7.45 12.13
C ALA A 82 6.18 -7.31 10.92
N MET A 83 6.34 -8.14 9.89
CA MET A 83 5.42 -8.18 8.75
C MET A 83 4.01 -8.64 9.15
N PHE A 84 3.89 -9.65 10.03
CA PHE A 84 2.60 -10.11 10.54
C PHE A 84 1.88 -9.04 11.38
N LEU A 85 2.62 -8.33 12.25
CA LEU A 85 2.11 -7.19 13.00
C LEU A 85 1.70 -6.04 12.08
N GLN A 86 2.49 -5.77 11.03
CA GLN A 86 2.18 -4.75 10.03
C GLN A 86 0.92 -5.12 9.21
N GLN A 87 0.74 -6.40 8.87
CA GLN A 87 -0.46 -6.90 8.20
C GLN A 87 -1.69 -6.78 9.10
N ASN A 88 -1.60 -7.15 10.38
CA ASN A 88 -2.69 -6.98 11.34
C ASN A 88 -3.07 -5.50 11.53
N ASN A 89 -2.07 -4.61 11.61
CA ASN A 89 -2.31 -3.17 11.69
C ASN A 89 -2.98 -2.63 10.41
N ALA A 90 -2.58 -3.12 9.24
CA ALA A 90 -3.20 -2.76 7.96
C ALA A 90 -4.65 -3.26 7.89
N GLU A 91 -4.93 -4.49 8.33
CA GLU A 91 -6.28 -5.03 8.40
C GLU A 91 -7.18 -4.23 9.37
N GLU A 92 -6.63 -3.79 10.51
CA GLU A 92 -7.36 -2.95 11.46
C GLU A 92 -7.66 -1.56 10.87
N MET A 93 -6.70 -0.95 10.15
CA MET A 93 -6.94 0.30 9.41
C MET A 93 -7.99 0.12 8.32
N VAL A 94 -7.97 -0.98 7.56
CA VAL A 94 -8.99 -1.26 6.54
C VAL A 94 -10.38 -1.42 7.20
N LYS A 95 -10.49 -2.06 8.37
CA LYS A 95 -11.75 -2.13 9.11
C LYS A 95 -12.22 -0.75 9.55
N LYS A 96 -11.33 0.10 10.08
CA LYS A 96 -11.65 1.49 10.46
C LYS A 96 -12.11 2.31 9.26
N LEU A 97 -11.44 2.21 8.11
CA LEU A 97 -11.81 2.90 6.88
C LEU A 97 -13.16 2.40 6.33
N LYS A 98 -13.43 1.09 6.38
CA LYS A 98 -14.75 0.55 5.99
C LYS A 98 -15.87 1.06 6.90
N MET A 99 -15.62 1.14 8.21
CA MET A 99 -16.59 1.67 9.16
C MET A 99 -16.85 3.16 8.91
N GLN A 100 -15.81 3.96 8.66
CA GLN A 100 -15.95 5.36 8.28
C GLN A 100 -16.69 5.53 6.95
N LEU A 101 -16.40 4.70 5.94
CA LEU A 101 -17.10 4.73 4.66
C LEU A 101 -18.60 4.44 4.85
N MET A 102 -18.94 3.47 5.70
CA MET A 102 -20.34 3.13 6.01
C MET A 102 -21.05 4.29 6.71
N ILE A 103 -20.39 4.95 7.69
CA ILE A 103 -20.93 6.14 8.35
C ILE A 103 -21.17 7.26 7.34
N LEU A 104 -20.20 7.57 6.48
CA LEU A 104 -20.32 8.60 5.44
C LEU A 104 -21.40 8.27 4.40
N GLN A 105 -21.63 6.99 4.11
CA GLN A 105 -22.71 6.54 3.24
C GLN A 105 -24.09 6.75 3.88
N GLU A 106 -24.23 6.46 5.18
CA GLU A 106 -25.50 6.70 5.90
C GLU A 106 -25.74 8.20 6.08
N GLU A 107 -24.72 8.99 6.40
CA GLU A 107 -24.82 10.46 6.44
C GLU A 107 -25.24 11.05 5.08
N ASN A 108 -24.66 10.57 3.98
CA ASN A 108 -25.09 10.99 2.64
C ASN A 108 -26.53 10.60 2.32
N LYS A 109 -26.97 9.44 2.79
CA LYS A 109 -28.35 8.97 2.63
C LYS A 109 -29.31 9.81 3.45
N GLU A 110 -28.96 10.15 4.70
CA GLU A 110 -29.73 11.08 5.53
C GLU A 110 -29.80 12.48 4.91
N LEU A 111 -28.68 13.01 4.40
CA LEU A 111 -28.66 14.31 3.73
C LEU A 111 -29.54 14.32 2.48
N ARG A 112 -29.50 13.25 1.68
CA ARG A 112 -30.41 13.08 0.54
C ARG A 112 -31.87 13.06 0.98
N ASN A 113 -32.20 12.32 2.04
CA ASN A 113 -33.55 12.28 2.57
C ASN A 113 -34.01 13.64 3.09
N ARG A 114 -33.17 14.36 3.86
CA ARG A 114 -33.48 15.73 4.33
C ARG A 114 -33.65 16.71 3.17
N THR A 115 -32.85 16.57 2.12
CA THR A 115 -32.98 17.41 0.91
C THR A 115 -34.29 17.11 0.18
N ILE A 116 -34.70 15.84 0.12
CA ILE A 116 -35.99 15.43 -0.42
C ILE A 116 -37.12 15.99 0.44
N ASP A 117 -37.04 15.88 1.76
CA ASP A 117 -38.04 16.40 2.70
C ASP A 117 -38.20 17.92 2.58
N GLN A 118 -37.08 18.66 2.47
CA GLN A 118 -37.07 20.12 2.22
C GLN A 118 -37.62 20.52 0.84
N LEU A 119 -37.61 19.62 -0.14
CA LEU A 119 -38.19 19.86 -1.46
C LEU A 119 -39.67 19.44 -1.51
N THR A 120 -40.12 18.55 -0.62
CA THR A 120 -41.53 18.14 -0.50
C THR A 120 -42.34 19.01 0.45
N ASP A 121 -41.72 19.59 1.47
CA ASP A 121 -42.30 20.66 2.29
C ASP A 121 -42.14 21.98 1.55
N GLY A 122 -43.02 22.19 0.56
CA GLY A 122 -43.10 23.45 -0.16
C GLY A 122 -43.23 24.63 0.82
N PRO A 123 -42.62 25.81 0.50
CA PRO A 123 -42.65 26.94 1.40
C PRO A 123 -44.10 27.32 1.71
N ASP A 124 -44.43 27.30 3.00
CA ASP A 124 -45.67 27.81 3.54
C ASP A 124 -45.86 29.24 3.00
N CYS A 125 -46.81 29.42 2.07
CA CYS A 125 -47.09 30.67 1.37
C CYS A 125 -47.77 31.72 2.27
N SER A 126 -47.44 31.74 3.57
CA SER A 126 -48.09 32.57 4.58
C SER A 126 -47.18 33.64 5.20
N LYS A 127 -45.93 33.81 4.74
CA LYS A 127 -45.04 34.88 5.22
C LYS A 127 -44.57 35.80 4.09
N SER A 128 -44.95 37.06 4.24
CA SER A 128 -44.71 38.18 3.33
C SER A 128 -43.23 38.56 3.18
N PRO A 129 -42.82 39.18 2.05
CA PRO A 129 -41.43 39.21 1.58
C PRO A 129 -40.54 40.29 2.21
N SER A 130 -40.88 40.84 3.38
CA SER A 130 -40.24 42.05 3.90
C SER A 130 -39.02 41.83 4.80
N ASP A 131 -38.77 40.63 5.32
CA ASP A 131 -37.72 40.41 6.34
C ASP A 131 -36.48 39.62 5.87
N ALA A 132 -36.41 39.20 4.60
CA ALA A 132 -35.35 38.30 4.12
C ALA A 132 -34.03 38.99 3.66
N ARG A 133 -33.74 40.22 4.12
CA ARG A 133 -32.62 41.02 3.55
C ARG A 133 -31.41 41.26 4.46
N LEU A 134 -31.28 40.58 5.60
CA LEU A 134 -30.23 40.90 6.59
C LEU A 134 -29.35 39.75 7.13
N GLU A 135 -29.42 38.52 6.62
CA GLU A 135 -28.61 37.40 7.17
C GLU A 135 -27.73 36.67 6.14
N ILE A 136 -27.05 37.39 5.24
CA ILE A 136 -26.04 36.79 4.35
C ILE A 136 -24.72 37.58 4.38
N VAL A 137 -24.16 37.85 5.56
CA VAL A 137 -22.76 38.29 5.68
C VAL A 137 -22.17 37.90 7.05
N SER A 138 -21.86 36.63 7.32
CA SER A 138 -20.96 36.29 8.46
C SER A 138 -20.36 34.87 8.52
N HIS A 139 -20.36 34.07 7.44
CA HIS A 139 -19.67 32.77 7.45
C HIS A 139 -18.57 32.68 6.39
N VAL A 140 -17.45 33.35 6.68
CA VAL A 140 -16.15 33.02 6.07
C VAL A 140 -15.35 32.21 7.09
N VAL A 141 -15.12 30.95 6.70
CA VAL A 141 -14.47 29.87 7.42
C VAL A 141 -12.99 30.17 7.64
N ARG A 142 -12.50 30.01 8.88
CA ARG A 142 -11.07 29.99 9.25
C ARG A 142 -10.73 28.55 9.71
N PRO A 143 -9.72 27.86 9.14
CA PRO A 143 -9.36 26.53 9.60
C PRO A 143 -8.49 26.56 10.86
N THR A 144 -8.84 25.75 11.84
CA THR A 144 -8.08 25.52 13.08
C THR A 144 -6.97 24.51 12.85
N SER A 145 -5.74 24.88 13.24
CA SER A 145 -4.58 24.00 13.32
C SER A 145 -4.69 23.05 14.50
N SER A 146 -4.59 21.75 14.25
CA SER A 146 -4.57 20.69 15.26
C SER A 146 -3.22 20.65 16.01
N GLN A 147 -3.23 21.08 17.27
CA GLN A 147 -2.16 20.80 18.23
C GLN A 147 -2.20 19.33 18.66
N THR A 148 -1.15 18.58 18.36
CA THR A 148 -0.94 17.23 18.88
C THR A 148 -0.16 17.32 20.20
N LYS A 149 -0.81 16.93 21.31
CA LYS A 149 -0.18 16.70 22.62
C LYS A 149 0.74 15.49 22.52
N ARG A 150 2.04 15.65 22.78
CA ARG A 150 2.94 14.54 23.13
C ARG A 150 3.18 14.54 24.64
N SER A 151 2.51 13.59 25.28
CA SER A 151 2.77 13.07 26.62
C SER A 151 3.88 12.01 26.53
N GLY A 152 4.80 11.99 27.50
CA GLY A 152 5.72 10.88 27.71
C GLY A 152 7.17 11.32 27.94
N ARG A 153 7.53 11.66 29.17
CA ARG A 153 8.93 11.69 29.62
C ARG A 153 9.12 10.60 30.68
N HIS A 154 9.81 9.54 30.28
CA HIS A 154 10.34 8.52 31.18
C HIS A 154 11.36 9.14 32.14
N LYS A 155 11.17 8.88 33.43
CA LYS A 155 12.20 8.95 34.46
C LYS A 155 12.84 7.56 34.52
N GLN A 156 14.15 7.48 34.34
CA GLN A 156 14.96 6.42 34.92
C GLN A 156 16.30 7.04 35.32
N GLN A 157 16.59 6.83 36.60
CA GLN A 157 17.85 7.10 37.28
C GLN A 157 18.96 6.26 36.65
N ASP A 158 20.19 6.76 36.70
CA ASP A 158 21.22 6.03 37.46
C ASP A 158 22.33 6.99 37.91
N ASP A 159 22.73 6.72 39.13
CA ASP A 159 23.67 7.42 39.98
C ASP A 159 25.13 7.21 39.53
N GLN A 160 26.01 8.12 39.96
CA GLN A 160 27.23 7.86 40.74
C GLN A 160 28.44 8.70 40.33
N ASN A 161 29.11 9.17 41.40
CA ASN A 161 30.48 9.63 41.51
C ASN A 161 30.80 11.06 41.06
N ASP A 162 30.92 11.94 42.06
CA ASP A 162 32.23 12.56 42.34
C ASP A 162 32.27 13.12 43.77
N HIS A 163 32.93 12.36 44.66
CA HIS A 163 33.62 12.88 45.84
C HIS A 163 35.11 12.92 45.49
N MET A 164 35.78 14.07 45.68
CA MET A 164 37.06 14.23 46.39
C MET A 164 37.69 15.62 46.11
N ALA A 165 38.45 16.09 47.10
CA ALA A 165 39.29 17.31 47.19
C ALA A 165 38.51 18.60 47.52
N GLU A 166 38.26 18.95 48.79
CA GLU A 166 39.20 19.30 49.87
C GLU A 166 40.23 20.41 49.54
N ALA A 167 40.02 21.53 50.26
CA ALA A 167 40.99 22.27 51.06
C ALA A 167 42.04 23.18 50.42
N GLY A 168 42.21 24.34 51.08
CA GLY A 168 43.52 24.98 51.23
C GLY A 168 43.64 26.36 50.60
N THR A 169 43.11 27.42 51.22
CA THR A 169 43.80 28.28 52.20
C THR A 169 44.78 29.30 51.62
N ASN A 170 44.56 30.55 52.04
CA ASN A 170 45.56 31.59 52.30
C ASN A 170 46.24 32.25 51.09
N GLY A 171 45.52 33.22 50.50
CA GLY A 171 46.15 34.40 49.91
C GLY A 171 46.80 35.25 51.01
N ALA A 172 48.01 34.87 51.41
CA ALA A 172 48.89 35.71 52.22
C ALA A 172 49.67 36.63 51.27
N CYS A 173 49.32 37.92 51.30
CA CYS A 173 50.12 38.99 50.72
C CYS A 173 51.51 38.98 51.35
N ILE A 174 52.53 38.50 50.62
CA ILE A 174 53.92 38.72 50.99
C ILE A 174 54.30 40.13 50.53
N ALA A 175 54.07 41.09 51.42
CA ALA A 175 54.69 42.41 51.34
C ALA A 175 56.14 42.28 51.87
N VAL A 176 57.10 42.03 50.97
CA VAL A 176 58.52 42.19 51.30
C VAL A 176 58.89 43.65 51.05
N MET A 177 58.54 44.51 52.01
CA MET A 177 59.19 45.80 52.20
C MET A 177 60.52 45.53 52.90
N GLN A 178 61.59 45.38 52.12
CA GLN A 178 62.95 45.50 52.67
C GLN A 178 63.24 46.97 52.89
N SER A 179 63.09 47.39 54.14
CA SER A 179 63.67 48.63 54.67
C SER A 179 65.16 48.68 54.33
N PRO A 180 65.69 49.81 53.83
CA PRO A 180 67.14 49.97 53.76
C PRO A 180 67.72 49.95 55.20
N PRO A 181 68.92 49.40 55.43
CA PRO A 181 69.55 49.50 56.74
C PRO A 181 69.75 50.98 57.07
N LYS A 182 69.23 51.41 58.23
CA LYS A 182 69.53 52.72 58.82
C LYS A 182 71.04 52.84 58.96
N VAL A 183 71.65 53.68 58.12
CA VAL A 183 73.00 54.18 58.34
C VAL A 183 72.95 54.93 59.67
N PRO A 184 73.80 54.60 60.67
CA PRO A 184 73.89 55.42 61.86
C PRO A 184 74.37 56.81 61.43
N VAL A 185 73.55 57.82 61.68
CA VAL A 185 73.96 59.22 61.63
C VAL A 185 75.07 59.36 62.67
N CYS A 186 76.32 59.38 62.22
CA CYS A 186 77.43 59.84 63.04
C CYS A 186 77.10 61.26 63.47
N LYS A 187 76.80 61.45 64.76
CA LYS A 187 76.87 62.76 65.38
C LYS A 187 78.28 63.27 65.14
N LEU A 188 78.38 64.42 64.47
CA LEU A 188 79.58 65.26 64.51
C LEU A 188 79.76 65.65 65.97
N GLN A 189 80.58 64.87 66.67
CA GLN A 189 81.09 65.19 67.97
C GLN A 189 82.27 66.13 67.74
N GLU A 190 82.17 67.31 68.33
CA GLU A 190 83.15 68.39 68.27
C GLU A 190 84.57 67.85 68.50
N LEU A 191 85.46 68.21 67.58
CA LEU A 191 86.90 68.00 67.70
C LEU A 191 87.39 68.78 68.94
N PRO A 192 88.09 68.15 69.90
CA PRO A 192 88.90 68.89 70.82
C PRO A 192 90.11 69.46 70.06
N GLU A 193 90.38 70.74 70.25
CA GLU A 193 91.66 71.36 69.90
C GLU A 193 92.78 70.58 70.60
N VAL A 194 93.60 69.88 69.82
CA VAL A 194 94.80 69.21 70.34
C VAL A 194 95.97 70.14 70.10
N HIS A 195 96.57 70.57 71.20
CA HIS A 195 97.83 71.28 71.26
C HIS A 195 98.92 70.54 70.47
N PHE A 196 99.63 71.30 69.63
CA PHE A 196 100.89 70.90 69.03
C PHE A 196 101.92 70.64 70.14
N VAL A 197 102.29 69.38 70.35
CA VAL A 197 103.54 69.00 71.01
C VAL A 197 104.19 67.87 70.19
N GLU A 198 105.48 68.10 69.93
CA GLU A 198 106.46 67.29 69.21
C GLU A 198 106.45 65.77 69.51
N GLU A 199 105.98 64.94 68.57
CA GLU A 199 106.30 63.50 68.52
C GLU A 199 106.38 63.00 67.06
N ALA A 200 107.57 63.12 66.47
CA ALA A 200 107.86 62.68 65.09
C ALA A 200 107.69 61.17 64.78
N PRO A 201 107.76 60.18 65.73
CA PRO A 201 107.61 58.76 65.37
C PRO A 201 106.18 58.18 65.48
N ALA A 202 105.30 58.71 66.34
CA ALA A 202 103.93 58.22 66.51
C ALA A 202 102.98 58.67 65.38
N SER A 203 103.22 59.87 64.85
CA SER A 203 102.55 60.42 63.65
C SER A 203 102.71 59.52 62.41
N ILE A 204 103.90 58.95 62.22
CA ILE A 204 104.20 58.05 61.08
C ILE A 204 103.44 56.73 61.20
N GLN A 205 103.27 56.21 62.42
CA GLN A 205 102.55 54.95 62.65
C GLN A 205 101.03 55.12 62.45
N VAL A 206 100.47 56.25 62.93
CA VAL A 206 99.04 56.58 62.72
C VAL A 206 98.73 56.83 61.24
N THR A 207 99.60 57.53 60.53
CA THR A 207 99.44 57.76 59.07
C THR A 207 99.54 56.47 58.27
N ALA A 208 100.48 55.57 58.59
CA ALA A 208 100.57 54.25 57.96
C ALA A 208 99.31 53.38 58.21
N GLN A 209 98.76 53.44 59.44
CA GLN A 209 97.53 52.73 59.77
C GLN A 209 96.31 53.32 59.06
N LEU A 210 96.25 54.65 58.90
CA LEU A 210 95.21 55.36 58.15
C LEU A 210 95.26 55.04 56.65
N MET A 211 96.47 54.94 56.06
CA MET A 211 96.64 54.53 54.67
C MET A 211 96.16 53.08 54.46
N LYS A 212 96.52 52.17 55.36
CA LYS A 212 96.07 50.77 55.31
C LYS A 212 94.55 50.64 55.45
N THR A 213 93.93 51.37 56.37
CA THR A 213 92.46 51.35 56.52
C THR A 213 91.76 52.00 55.33
N SER A 214 92.35 53.03 54.71
CA SER A 214 91.86 53.62 53.47
C SER A 214 91.91 52.63 52.30
N GLU A 215 93.03 51.92 52.13
CA GLU A 215 93.16 50.86 51.12
C GLU A 215 92.16 49.71 51.33
N ASP A 216 92.00 49.25 52.58
CA ASP A 216 91.04 48.19 52.91
C ASP A 216 89.59 48.66 52.70
N LEU A 217 89.29 49.93 52.97
CA LEU A 217 87.99 50.54 52.69
C LEU A 217 87.73 50.64 51.18
N GLU A 218 88.71 51.00 50.36
CA GLU A 218 88.60 50.97 48.90
C GLU A 218 88.38 49.55 48.37
N ARG A 219 89.09 48.55 48.91
CA ARG A 219 88.88 47.14 48.54
C ARG A 219 87.47 46.68 48.90
N MET A 220 86.98 47.05 50.08
CA MET A 220 85.62 46.74 50.52
C MET A 220 84.57 47.44 49.65
N LYS A 221 84.78 48.70 49.28
CA LYS A 221 83.92 49.43 48.35
C LYS A 221 83.86 48.75 46.99
N LYS A 222 85.02 48.38 46.40
CA LYS A 222 85.07 47.63 45.13
C LYS A 222 84.33 46.29 45.21
N LYS A 223 84.44 45.58 46.33
CA LYS A 223 83.68 44.33 46.55
C LYS A 223 82.18 44.59 46.64
N TYR A 224 81.78 45.63 47.39
CA TYR A 224 80.38 46.05 47.51
C TYR A 224 79.79 46.39 46.14
N ASP A 225 80.45 47.24 45.36
CA ASP A 225 80.01 47.65 44.03
C ASP A 225 79.83 46.44 43.10
N ARG A 226 80.78 45.49 43.09
CA ARG A 226 80.66 44.21 42.35
C ARG A 226 79.45 43.39 42.80
N THR A 227 79.25 43.23 44.11
CA THR A 227 78.08 42.49 44.62
C THR A 227 76.75 43.18 44.28
N CYS A 228 76.74 44.51 44.22
CA CYS A 228 75.57 45.28 43.78
C CYS A 228 75.28 45.07 42.29
N GLU A 229 76.31 45.03 41.44
CA GLU A 229 76.18 44.71 40.02
C GLU A 229 75.68 43.27 39.80
N GLU A 230 76.25 42.29 40.50
CA GLU A 230 75.81 40.89 40.46
C GLU A 230 74.36 40.74 40.90
N LEU A 231 73.96 41.40 42.00
CA LEU A 231 72.58 41.41 42.47
C LEU A 231 71.64 42.06 41.46
N HIS A 232 72.07 43.14 40.80
CA HIS A 232 71.28 43.79 39.76
C HIS A 232 71.06 42.86 38.55
N GLN A 233 72.11 42.18 38.09
CA GLN A 233 72.01 41.18 37.02
C GLN A 233 71.11 40.00 37.42
N LEU A 234 71.21 39.53 38.67
CA LEU A 234 70.35 38.47 39.17
C LEU A 234 68.87 38.89 39.19
N LYS A 235 68.56 40.11 39.62
CA LYS A 235 67.19 40.67 39.57
C LYS A 235 66.66 40.77 38.15
N LEU A 236 67.49 41.24 37.22
CA LEU A 236 67.13 41.32 35.80
C LEU A 236 66.85 39.94 35.21
N ASN A 237 67.71 38.96 35.50
CA ASN A 237 67.53 37.58 35.05
C ASN A 237 66.29 36.93 35.66
N HIS A 238 66.03 37.17 36.94
CA HIS A 238 64.81 36.70 37.60
C HIS A 238 63.55 37.28 36.96
N SER A 239 63.52 38.60 36.70
CA SER A 239 62.41 39.25 35.99
C SER A 239 62.20 38.68 34.59
N LYS A 240 63.28 38.46 33.81
CA LYS A 240 63.20 37.80 32.49
C LYS A 240 62.66 36.36 32.60
N CYS A 241 63.05 35.62 33.63
CA CYS A 241 62.57 34.27 33.87
C CYS A 241 61.08 34.25 34.20
N LEU A 242 60.61 35.19 35.03
CA LEU A 242 59.18 35.35 35.36
C LEU A 242 58.36 35.70 34.13
N GLN A 243 58.85 36.61 33.27
CA GLN A 243 58.16 36.96 32.02
C GLN A 243 58.04 35.74 31.11
N LYS A 244 59.13 35.00 30.86
CA LYS A 244 59.09 33.76 30.06
C LYS A 244 58.11 32.75 30.63
N LEU A 245 58.09 32.59 31.95
CA LEU A 245 57.15 31.69 32.62
C LEU A 245 55.70 32.13 32.36
N GLN A 246 55.40 33.42 32.49
CA GLN A 246 54.07 33.96 32.19
C GLN A 246 53.67 33.76 30.72
N ASP A 247 54.59 33.99 29.78
CA ASP A 247 54.34 33.80 28.35
C ASP A 247 54.03 32.33 28.04
N THR A 248 54.84 31.38 28.57
CA THR A 248 54.59 29.94 28.39
C THR A 248 53.28 29.47 29.03
N TYR A 249 52.86 30.05 30.16
CA TYR A 249 51.54 29.77 30.75
C TYR A 249 50.39 30.27 29.86
N SER A 250 50.56 31.43 29.23
CA SER A 250 49.58 31.98 28.28
C SER A 250 49.45 31.08 27.06
N GLU A 251 50.56 30.68 26.45
CA GLU A 251 50.62 29.77 25.31
C GLU A 251 49.98 28.41 25.64
N LEU A 252 50.33 27.81 26.78
CA LEU A 252 49.76 26.54 27.23
C LEU A 252 48.24 26.62 27.42
N ASN A 253 47.74 27.75 27.92
CA ASN A 253 46.29 27.95 28.08
C ASN A 253 45.58 28.13 26.73
N GLN A 254 46.23 28.74 25.74
CA GLN A 254 45.69 28.83 24.37
C GLN A 254 45.65 27.45 23.71
N GLU A 255 46.73 26.66 23.83
CA GLU A 255 46.75 25.28 23.32
C GLU A 255 45.67 24.40 23.96
N ARG A 256 45.44 24.56 25.27
CA ARG A 256 44.37 23.82 25.97
C ARG A 256 42.98 24.18 25.43
N LYS A 257 42.73 25.44 25.09
CA LYS A 257 41.45 25.87 24.47
C LYS A 257 41.29 25.27 23.08
N LEU A 258 42.31 25.39 22.23
CA LEU A 258 42.30 24.82 20.87
C LEU A 258 42.10 23.30 20.91
N ARG A 259 42.74 22.62 21.86
CA ARG A 259 42.56 21.17 22.04
C ARG A 259 41.12 20.80 22.40
N LEU A 260 40.45 21.58 23.25
CA LEU A 260 39.05 21.34 23.59
C LEU A 260 38.13 21.58 22.39
N GLU A 261 38.37 22.63 21.61
CA GLU A 261 37.63 22.93 20.38
C GLU A 261 37.77 21.79 19.37
N LEU A 262 39.00 21.34 19.10
CA LEU A 262 39.25 20.20 18.20
C LEU A 262 38.63 18.89 18.69
N GLU A 263 38.57 18.65 20.01
CA GLU A 263 37.92 17.45 20.55
C GLU A 263 36.39 17.50 20.39
N ILE A 264 35.79 18.69 20.47
CA ILE A 264 34.36 18.90 20.18
C ILE A 264 34.08 18.66 18.70
N GLU A 265 34.86 19.26 17.80
CA GLU A 265 34.73 19.07 16.35
C GLU A 265 34.91 17.60 15.95
N LYS A 266 35.91 16.92 16.51
CA LYS A 266 36.13 15.48 16.29
C LYS A 266 34.90 14.66 16.68
N LYS A 267 34.26 14.96 17.82
CA LYS A 267 33.02 14.27 18.23
C LYS A 267 31.87 14.56 17.29
N GLN A 268 31.71 15.80 16.83
CA GLN A 268 30.69 16.18 15.85
C GLN A 268 30.88 15.42 14.52
N ILE A 269 32.07 15.46 13.94
CA ILE A 269 32.40 14.74 12.70
C ILE A 269 32.18 13.23 12.86
N SER A 270 32.55 12.65 14.02
CA SER A 270 32.30 11.23 14.27
C SER A 270 30.80 10.88 14.30
N GLY A 271 29.97 11.77 14.84
CA GLY A 271 28.51 11.60 14.84
C GLY A 271 27.92 11.71 13.44
N GLU A 272 28.39 12.67 12.64
CA GLU A 272 28.01 12.83 11.24
C GLU A 272 28.42 11.61 10.38
N LEU A 273 29.60 11.05 10.63
CA LEU A 273 30.06 9.83 9.95
C LEU A 273 29.13 8.65 10.22
N ILE A 274 28.75 8.41 11.47
CA ILE A 274 27.81 7.34 11.85
C ILE A 274 26.45 7.57 11.17
N ALA A 275 25.95 8.81 11.15
CA ALA A 275 24.70 9.14 10.47
C ALA A 275 24.78 8.89 8.96
N ALA A 276 25.91 9.22 8.32
CA ALA A 276 26.15 8.96 6.91
C ALA A 276 26.23 7.46 6.59
N GLU A 277 26.82 6.65 7.47
CA GLU A 277 26.86 5.19 7.34
C GLU A 277 25.46 4.57 7.42
N HIS A 278 24.61 5.04 8.35
CA HIS A 278 23.21 4.61 8.42
C HIS A 278 22.43 4.98 7.16
N LEU A 279 22.61 6.20 6.63
CA LEU A 279 21.99 6.63 5.38
C LEU A 279 22.45 5.78 4.19
N ARG A 280 23.74 5.43 4.13
CA ARG A 280 24.30 4.55 3.10
C ARG A 280 23.66 3.17 3.14
N SER A 281 23.49 2.58 4.32
CA SER A 281 22.80 1.30 4.49
C SER A 281 21.35 1.36 4.00
N ASN A 282 20.60 2.40 4.41
CA ASN A 282 19.21 2.59 3.96
C ASN A 282 19.11 2.75 2.44
N LEU A 283 20.03 3.50 1.83
CA LEU A 283 20.08 3.68 0.39
C LEU A 283 20.35 2.37 -0.35
N GLN A 284 21.24 1.51 0.17
CA GLN A 284 21.47 0.18 -0.39
C GLN A 284 20.22 -0.70 -0.32
N GLN A 285 19.48 -0.66 0.80
CA GLN A 285 18.22 -1.39 0.94
C GLN A 285 17.17 -0.91 -0.06
N LEU A 286 17.01 0.42 -0.21
CA LEU A 286 16.07 1.00 -1.18
C LEU A 286 16.44 0.66 -2.63
N ARG A 287 17.73 0.65 -2.97
CA ARG A 287 18.20 0.19 -4.29
C ARG A 287 17.83 -1.27 -4.55
N HIS A 288 17.95 -2.13 -3.55
CA HIS A 288 17.57 -3.53 -3.69
C HIS A 288 16.06 -3.69 -3.89
N GLN A 289 15.24 -2.96 -3.14
CA GLN A 289 13.78 -2.96 -3.29
C GLN A 289 13.35 -2.45 -4.67
N ASN A 290 13.95 -1.36 -5.16
CA ASN A 290 13.64 -0.87 -6.50
C ASN A 290 13.97 -1.89 -7.59
N LEU A 291 15.12 -2.58 -7.48
CA LEU A 291 15.49 -3.63 -8.43
C LEU A 291 14.49 -4.80 -8.40
N GLN A 292 14.00 -5.19 -7.21
CA GLN A 292 12.96 -6.22 -7.09
C GLN A 292 11.66 -5.78 -7.78
N LEU A 293 11.21 -4.55 -7.53
CA LEU A 293 10.01 -4.00 -8.18
C LEU A 293 10.16 -3.86 -9.70
N GLU A 294 11.35 -3.51 -10.19
CA GLU A 294 11.64 -3.49 -11.63
C GLU A 294 11.53 -4.89 -12.25
N ASN A 295 12.05 -5.91 -11.58
CA ASN A 295 11.92 -7.30 -12.04
C ASN A 295 10.45 -7.77 -12.02
N GLU A 296 9.70 -7.51 -10.95
CA GLU A 296 8.28 -7.84 -10.86
C GLU A 296 7.46 -7.13 -11.94
N ASN A 297 7.74 -5.86 -12.21
CA ASN A 297 7.10 -5.12 -13.30
C ASN A 297 7.43 -5.72 -14.68
N ALA A 298 8.68 -6.12 -14.91
CA ALA A 298 9.07 -6.79 -16.16
C ALA A 298 8.36 -8.14 -16.33
N GLU A 299 8.22 -8.92 -15.26
CA GLU A 299 7.47 -10.18 -15.26
C GLU A 299 5.98 -9.96 -15.55
N LEU A 300 5.34 -8.99 -14.90
CA LEU A 300 3.94 -8.62 -15.13
C LEU A 300 3.72 -8.15 -16.57
N LEU A 301 4.64 -7.34 -17.11
CA LEU A 301 4.57 -6.90 -18.50
C LEU A 301 4.71 -8.08 -19.47
N ASN A 302 5.66 -8.98 -19.23
CA ASN A 302 5.84 -10.19 -20.03
C ASN A 302 4.60 -11.09 -19.97
N ALA A 303 4.00 -11.27 -18.80
CA ALA A 303 2.76 -12.01 -18.63
C ALA A 303 1.62 -11.36 -19.42
N ALA A 304 1.44 -10.04 -19.29
CA ALA A 304 0.42 -9.28 -20.00
C ALA A 304 0.59 -9.35 -21.53
N LEU A 305 1.82 -9.37 -22.04
CA LEU A 305 2.10 -9.53 -23.47
C LEU A 305 1.88 -10.97 -23.97
N ASN A 306 2.04 -11.97 -23.11
CA ASN A 306 1.83 -13.37 -23.47
C ASN A 306 0.36 -13.81 -23.43
N VAL A 307 -0.48 -13.23 -22.56
CA VAL A 307 -1.92 -13.57 -22.47
C VAL A 307 -2.67 -13.41 -23.81
N PRO A 308 -2.51 -12.32 -24.58
CA PRO A 308 -3.10 -12.22 -25.91
C PRO A 308 -2.62 -13.33 -26.84
N ARG A 309 -1.33 -13.68 -26.80
CA ARG A 309 -0.76 -14.74 -27.66
C ARG A 309 -1.39 -16.09 -27.36
N THR A 310 -1.53 -16.44 -26.08
CA THR A 310 -2.19 -17.70 -25.67
C THR A 310 -3.67 -17.68 -26.05
N ASN A 311 -4.37 -16.57 -25.82
CA ASN A 311 -5.78 -16.42 -26.19
C ASN A 311 -5.98 -16.54 -27.71
N PHE A 312 -5.09 -15.96 -28.53
CA PHE A 312 -5.15 -16.11 -29.99
C PHE A 312 -4.92 -17.55 -30.43
N ALA A 313 -3.98 -18.27 -29.81
CA ALA A 313 -3.75 -19.69 -30.09
C ALA A 313 -4.98 -20.54 -29.73
N GLU A 314 -5.61 -20.28 -28.58
CA GLU A 314 -6.84 -20.95 -28.16
C GLU A 314 -8.01 -20.64 -29.10
N ILE A 315 -8.22 -19.37 -29.47
CA ILE A 315 -9.27 -18.96 -30.42
C ILE A 315 -9.07 -19.67 -31.77
N LYS A 316 -7.82 -19.78 -32.25
CA LYS A 316 -7.52 -20.49 -33.49
C LYS A 316 -7.90 -21.97 -33.39
N SER A 317 -7.50 -22.65 -32.31
CA SER A 317 -7.86 -24.05 -32.05
C SER A 317 -9.38 -24.26 -31.97
N LEU A 318 -10.10 -23.39 -31.25
CA LEU A 318 -11.57 -23.46 -31.14
C LEU A 318 -12.27 -23.21 -32.49
N ARG A 319 -11.72 -22.33 -33.33
CA ARG A 319 -12.22 -22.13 -34.71
C ARG A 319 -12.06 -23.38 -35.55
N GLU A 320 -10.91 -24.03 -35.49
CA GLU A 320 -10.65 -25.30 -36.20
C GLU A 320 -11.62 -26.40 -35.74
N GLN A 321 -11.85 -26.53 -34.42
CA GLN A 321 -12.84 -27.46 -33.87
C GLN A 321 -14.27 -27.15 -34.33
N LEU A 322 -14.67 -25.87 -34.35
CA LEU A 322 -16.00 -25.47 -34.82
C LEU A 322 -16.22 -25.83 -36.29
N VAL A 323 -15.21 -25.64 -37.14
CA VAL A 323 -15.30 -26.03 -38.56
C VAL A 323 -15.52 -27.54 -38.70
N GLU A 324 -14.82 -28.35 -37.91
CA GLU A 324 -14.98 -29.80 -37.94
C GLU A 324 -16.37 -30.24 -37.44
N GLU A 325 -16.87 -29.65 -36.36
CA GLU A 325 -18.23 -29.90 -35.85
C GLU A 325 -19.31 -29.52 -36.86
N LEU A 326 -19.15 -28.38 -37.55
CA LEU A 326 -20.07 -27.98 -38.62
C LEU A 326 -20.06 -28.98 -39.79
N LYS A 327 -18.89 -29.51 -40.14
CA LYS A 327 -18.75 -30.55 -41.17
C LYS A 327 -19.46 -31.83 -40.76
N GLN A 328 -19.28 -32.28 -39.52
CA GLN A 328 -19.97 -33.45 -38.98
C GLN A 328 -21.49 -33.25 -38.92
N ARG A 329 -21.96 -32.07 -38.49
CA ARG A 329 -23.38 -31.71 -38.50
C ARG A 329 -23.97 -31.77 -39.92
N ASN A 330 -23.29 -31.18 -40.90
CA ASN A 330 -23.77 -31.18 -42.29
C ASN A 330 -23.90 -32.61 -42.84
N LEU A 331 -22.93 -33.48 -42.51
CA LEU A 331 -22.99 -34.90 -42.87
C LEU A 331 -24.17 -35.61 -42.20
N ALA A 332 -24.42 -35.36 -40.91
CA ALA A 332 -25.57 -35.91 -40.19
C ALA A 332 -26.91 -35.42 -40.77
N VAL A 333 -27.02 -34.14 -41.13
CA VAL A 333 -28.21 -33.58 -41.80
C VAL A 333 -28.45 -34.24 -43.16
N ALA A 334 -27.40 -34.44 -43.96
CA ALA A 334 -27.51 -35.16 -45.24
C ALA A 334 -27.99 -36.61 -45.05
N ASN A 335 -27.54 -37.29 -43.99
CA ASN A 335 -28.01 -38.62 -43.65
C ASN A 335 -29.48 -38.64 -43.21
N VAL A 336 -29.90 -37.69 -42.37
CA VAL A 336 -31.30 -37.57 -41.92
C VAL A 336 -32.23 -37.29 -43.11
N THR A 337 -31.88 -36.35 -43.98
CA THR A 337 -32.69 -36.06 -45.19
C THR A 337 -32.83 -37.30 -46.07
N LYS A 338 -31.75 -38.06 -46.30
CA LYS A 338 -31.79 -39.33 -47.04
C LYS A 338 -32.74 -40.35 -46.38
N LEU A 339 -32.61 -40.58 -45.07
CA LEU A 339 -33.48 -41.51 -44.33
C LEU A 339 -34.95 -41.06 -44.35
N THR A 340 -35.21 -39.75 -44.30
CA THR A 340 -36.56 -39.20 -44.35
C THR A 340 -37.21 -39.44 -45.72
N THR A 341 -36.46 -39.25 -46.81
CA THR A 341 -36.95 -39.60 -48.17
C THR A 341 -37.24 -41.09 -48.31
N GLN A 342 -36.35 -41.95 -47.82
CA GLN A 342 -36.55 -43.40 -47.83
C GLN A 342 -37.79 -43.82 -47.02
N LEU A 343 -38.04 -43.16 -45.88
CA LEU A 343 -39.24 -43.42 -45.07
C LEU A 343 -40.52 -43.03 -45.81
N GLU A 344 -40.54 -41.88 -46.48
CA GLU A 344 -41.71 -41.45 -47.28
C GLU A 344 -41.96 -42.36 -48.49
N ASP A 345 -40.89 -42.89 -49.13
CA ASP A 345 -41.01 -43.92 -50.16
C ASP A 345 -41.64 -45.21 -49.59
N CYS A 346 -41.12 -45.72 -48.46
CA CYS A 346 -41.68 -46.89 -47.78
C CYS A 346 -43.14 -46.70 -47.37
N LYS A 347 -43.53 -45.51 -46.87
CA LYS A 347 -44.94 -45.19 -46.56
C LYS A 347 -45.83 -45.25 -47.80
N ARG A 348 -45.36 -44.73 -48.93
CA ARG A 348 -46.07 -44.79 -50.22
C ARG A 348 -46.23 -46.24 -50.69
N ASP A 349 -45.18 -47.06 -50.58
CA ASP A 349 -45.24 -48.48 -50.96
C ASP A 349 -46.16 -49.30 -50.04
N LEU A 350 -46.14 -49.02 -48.73
CA LEU A 350 -47.06 -49.65 -47.77
C LEU A 350 -48.52 -49.28 -48.05
N ALA A 351 -48.80 -48.02 -48.39
CA ALA A 351 -50.13 -47.59 -48.81
C ALA A 351 -50.59 -48.27 -50.12
N ARG A 352 -49.69 -48.47 -51.08
CA ARG A 352 -49.97 -49.23 -52.32
C ARG A 352 -50.28 -50.69 -52.04
N LEU A 353 -49.50 -51.34 -51.19
CA LEU A 353 -49.74 -52.73 -50.77
C LEU A 353 -51.09 -52.87 -50.07
N ALA A 354 -51.47 -51.94 -49.20
CA ALA A 354 -52.78 -51.94 -48.56
C ALA A 354 -53.94 -51.84 -49.57
N VAL A 355 -53.80 -51.04 -50.64
CA VAL A 355 -54.78 -50.98 -51.73
C VAL A 355 -54.83 -52.30 -52.50
N VAL A 356 -53.69 -52.91 -52.81
CA VAL A 356 -53.62 -54.23 -53.47
C VAL A 356 -54.29 -55.31 -52.60
N GLU A 357 -54.04 -55.29 -51.29
CA GLU A 357 -54.66 -56.22 -50.34
C GLU A 357 -56.19 -56.04 -50.27
N ALA A 358 -56.66 -54.79 -50.23
CA ALA A 358 -58.10 -54.50 -50.29
C ALA A 358 -58.74 -54.98 -51.61
N ASN A 359 -58.09 -54.75 -52.75
CA ASN A 359 -58.54 -55.25 -54.06
C ASN A 359 -58.57 -56.79 -54.10
N TRP A 360 -57.55 -57.45 -53.53
CA TRP A 360 -57.49 -58.90 -53.43
C TRP A 360 -58.64 -59.47 -52.58
N GLN A 361 -58.91 -58.86 -51.42
CA GLN A 361 -60.05 -59.26 -50.58
C GLN A 361 -61.38 -59.07 -51.32
N TYR A 362 -61.55 -57.97 -52.05
CA TYR A 362 -62.73 -57.74 -52.89
C TYR A 362 -62.89 -58.82 -53.96
N LEU A 363 -61.86 -59.08 -54.76
CA LEU A 363 -61.83 -60.15 -55.77
C LEU A 363 -62.13 -61.52 -55.17
N LYS A 364 -61.57 -61.82 -53.99
CA LYS A 364 -61.85 -63.06 -53.26
C LYS A 364 -63.33 -63.17 -52.90
N THR A 365 -63.94 -62.09 -52.38
CA THR A 365 -65.38 -62.09 -52.07
C THR A 365 -66.25 -62.20 -53.33
N GLU A 366 -65.91 -61.53 -54.42
CA GLU A 366 -66.61 -61.69 -55.71
C GLU A 366 -66.53 -63.13 -56.22
N LEU A 367 -65.36 -63.76 -56.11
CA LEU A 367 -65.15 -65.13 -56.54
C LEU A 367 -65.92 -66.13 -55.66
N GLU A 368 -65.99 -65.89 -54.35
CA GLU A 368 -66.85 -66.65 -53.44
C GLU A 368 -68.34 -66.49 -53.77
N VAL A 369 -68.80 -65.28 -54.09
CA VAL A 369 -70.18 -65.01 -54.50
C VAL A 369 -70.48 -65.67 -55.84
N ALA A 370 -69.58 -65.55 -56.83
CA ALA A 370 -69.69 -66.19 -58.13
C ALA A 370 -69.76 -67.72 -57.98
N ASN A 371 -68.88 -68.31 -57.18
CA ASN A 371 -68.91 -69.76 -56.88
C ASN A 371 -70.23 -70.19 -56.23
N LYS A 372 -70.78 -69.42 -55.28
CA LYS A 372 -72.10 -69.68 -54.71
C LYS A 372 -73.21 -69.58 -55.75
N SER A 373 -73.17 -68.58 -56.64
CA SER A 373 -74.16 -68.40 -57.71
C SER A 373 -74.13 -69.53 -58.75
N VAL A 374 -72.95 -70.06 -59.07
CA VAL A 374 -72.80 -71.25 -59.94
C VAL A 374 -73.34 -72.49 -59.23
N ALA A 375 -73.12 -72.63 -57.92
CA ALA A 375 -73.69 -73.72 -57.14
C ALA A 375 -75.24 -73.67 -57.08
N THR A 376 -75.84 -72.48 -56.97
CA THR A 376 -77.31 -72.31 -56.98
C THR A 376 -77.90 -72.42 -58.39
N GLY A 377 -77.20 -71.96 -59.43
CA GLY A 377 -77.60 -72.14 -60.83
C GLY A 377 -77.62 -73.62 -61.25
N LYS A 378 -76.69 -74.44 -60.74
CA LYS A 378 -76.73 -75.90 -60.90
C LYS A 378 -77.90 -76.56 -60.18
N LEU A 379 -78.43 -75.97 -59.10
CA LEU A 379 -79.65 -76.45 -58.44
C LEU A 379 -80.93 -76.04 -59.19
N GLN A 380 -80.94 -74.91 -59.92
CA GLN A 380 -82.10 -74.49 -60.74
C GLN A 380 -82.17 -75.18 -62.12
N GLN A 381 -81.03 -75.56 -62.72
CA GLN A 381 -81.02 -76.35 -63.97
C GLN A 381 -81.38 -77.84 -63.78
N GLY A 382 -81.55 -78.32 -62.54
CA GLY A 382 -82.14 -79.63 -62.27
C GLY A 382 -83.67 -79.70 -62.40
N GLY A 383 -84.34 -78.58 -62.72
CA GLY A 383 -85.79 -78.44 -62.63
C GLY A 383 -86.54 -78.10 -63.92
N ILE A 384 -85.98 -78.32 -65.12
CA ILE A 384 -86.68 -78.06 -66.39
C ILE A 384 -87.15 -79.38 -67.04
N LYS A 385 -88.47 -79.57 -66.97
CA LYS A 385 -89.27 -80.54 -67.73
C LYS A 385 -89.07 -80.35 -69.24
N ARG A 386 -88.98 -81.47 -69.96
CA ARG A 386 -89.08 -81.58 -71.43
C ARG A 386 -90.35 -80.90 -71.97
N PRO A 387 -90.30 -80.42 -73.22
CA PRO A 387 -91.32 -80.85 -74.18
C PRO A 387 -90.74 -81.26 -75.55
N MET A 388 -91.63 -81.90 -76.31
CA MET A 388 -91.40 -82.71 -77.50
C MET A 388 -91.13 -81.91 -78.79
N ASP A 389 -90.46 -82.61 -79.71
CA ASP A 389 -90.65 -82.67 -81.16
C ASP A 389 -91.26 -81.46 -81.90
N LEU A 390 -90.46 -80.88 -82.80
CA LEU A 390 -90.93 -80.43 -84.11
C LEU A 390 -89.78 -80.45 -85.13
N LYS A 391 -90.08 -81.08 -86.28
CA LYS A 391 -89.26 -81.33 -87.46
C LYS A 391 -89.00 -80.06 -88.29
N MET A 392 -87.90 -80.15 -89.08
CA MET A 392 -87.68 -79.54 -90.41
C MET A 392 -87.62 -78.00 -90.47
N ASP A 393 -86.76 -77.31 -91.22
CA ASP A 393 -85.87 -77.65 -92.34
C ASP A 393 -84.83 -76.52 -92.54
N ILE A 394 -83.67 -76.91 -93.08
CA ILE A 394 -82.88 -76.27 -94.16
C ILE A 394 -82.65 -74.75 -94.14
N GLY A 395 -81.36 -74.35 -94.13
CA GLY A 395 -80.93 -73.02 -94.55
C GLY A 395 -79.41 -72.81 -94.47
N PHE A 396 -78.72 -73.09 -95.57
CA PHE A 396 -77.30 -72.83 -95.84
C PHE A 396 -77.05 -71.37 -96.25
N GLY A 397 -75.82 -70.88 -96.01
CA GLY A 397 -75.21 -69.72 -96.67
C GLY A 397 -74.91 -68.56 -95.70
N GLY A 398 -73.71 -67.98 -95.64
CA GLY A 398 -72.47 -68.14 -96.39
C GLY A 398 -71.44 -67.17 -95.79
#